data_AF-A0A0M2V321-F1
#
_entry.id   AF-A0A0M2V321-F1
#
_cell.length_a   1.000
_cell.length_b   1.000
_cell.length_c   1.000
_cell.angle_alpha   90.00
_cell.angle_beta   90.00
_cell.angle_gamma   90.00
#
_symmetry.space_group_name_H-M   'P 1'
#
loop_
_entity.id
_entity.type
_entity.pdbx_description
1 polymer ?
#
loop_
_entity_poly.entity_id
_entity_poly.type
_entity_poly.pdbx_seq_one_letter_code
_entity_poly.pdbx_strand_id
1 'polypeptide(L)'
;MTDLTVRPASPDDAATILQFITELAIFEKAEHEVLTSEALIQQTLFNSDAKAHALICEQAGQPIGFAVYFYNYSTWLGKYGLYLEDLYITPPARRSGAGKALFKALAKIATANNCGRFEWSVLDWNTPAIKFYQALGASAKTEWVGYRLTEPQIQALAGTPD
;
A
#
# COMPACT_ATOMS: atom_id res chain seq x y z
N MET A 1 -27.08 3.85 5.02
CA MET A 1 -25.76 3.87 4.36
C MET A 1 -24.74 3.80 5.47
N THR A 2 -23.84 2.83 5.44
CA THR A 2 -22.76 2.76 6.42
C THR A 2 -21.78 3.87 6.11
N ASP A 3 -21.60 4.80 7.04
CA ASP A 3 -20.75 5.98 6.84
C ASP A 3 -19.28 5.54 6.83
N LEU A 4 -18.67 5.58 5.65
CA LEU A 4 -17.26 5.24 5.43
C LEU A 4 -16.47 6.53 5.26
N THR A 5 -15.49 6.73 6.13
CA THR A 5 -14.57 7.87 6.05
C THR A 5 -13.18 7.37 5.68
N VAL A 6 -12.49 8.09 4.79
CA VAL A 6 -11.08 7.84 4.48
C VAL A 6 -10.30 9.11 4.82
N ARG A 7 -9.28 8.96 5.67
CA ARG A 7 -8.44 10.07 6.14
C ARG A 7 -6.95 9.71 6.03
N PRO A 8 -6.05 10.71 5.95
CA PRO A 8 -4.64 10.49 6.20
C PRO A 8 -4.42 9.80 7.55
N ALA A 9 -3.48 8.86 7.60
CA ALA A 9 -2.99 8.32 8.85
C ALA A 9 -2.15 9.37 9.59
N SER A 10 -2.10 9.23 10.90
CA SER A 10 -1.32 10.02 11.85
C SER A 10 -0.36 9.10 12.63
N PRO A 11 0.64 9.65 13.35
CA PRO A 11 1.51 8.85 14.20
C PRO A 11 0.76 7.94 15.19
N ASP A 12 -0.41 8.38 15.67
CA ASP A 12 -1.24 7.62 16.62
C ASP A 12 -1.87 6.36 15.98
N ASP A 13 -1.86 6.25 14.65
CA ASP A 13 -2.33 5.07 13.93
C ASP A 13 -1.24 3.97 13.78
N ALA A 14 -0.01 4.19 14.27
CA ALA A 14 1.12 3.28 14.04
C ALA A 14 0.85 1.84 14.51
N ALA A 15 0.26 1.66 15.69
CA ALA A 15 -0.11 0.35 16.22
C ALA A 15 -1.16 -0.35 15.34
N THR A 16 -2.17 0.40 14.88
CA THR A 16 -3.22 -0.12 13.98
C THR A 16 -2.67 -0.48 12.61
N ILE A 17 -1.74 0.32 12.08
CA ILE A 17 -1.06 0.02 10.81
C ILE A 17 -0.23 -1.26 10.95
N LEU A 18 0.54 -1.41 12.03
CA LEU A 18 1.28 -2.65 12.28
C LEU A 18 0.34 -3.86 12.32
N GLN A 19 -0.77 -3.75 13.03
CA GLN A 19 -1.77 -4.81 13.10
C GLN A 19 -2.28 -5.18 11.69
N PHE A 20 -2.66 -4.20 10.88
CA PHE A 20 -3.18 -4.46 9.54
C PHE A 20 -2.14 -5.01 8.57
N ILE A 21 -0.87 -4.59 8.67
CA ILE A 21 0.25 -5.18 7.94
C ILE A 21 0.39 -6.66 8.31
N THR A 22 0.40 -6.97 9.60
CA THR A 22 0.52 -8.35 10.09
C THR A 22 -0.66 -9.21 9.61
N GLU A 23 -1.89 -8.71 9.72
CA GLU A 23 -3.08 -9.43 9.24
C GLU A 23 -3.06 -9.66 7.71
N LEU A 24 -2.56 -8.68 6.94
CA LEU A 24 -2.35 -8.83 5.49
C LEU A 24 -1.29 -9.89 5.21
N ALA A 25 -0.13 -9.82 5.86
CA ALA A 25 0.97 -10.77 5.67
C ALA A 25 0.56 -12.20 6.05
N ILE A 26 -0.25 -12.39 7.09
CA ILE A 26 -0.86 -13.70 7.43
C ILE A 26 -1.72 -14.21 6.27
N PHE A 27 -2.58 -13.35 5.70
CA PHE A 27 -3.40 -13.72 4.54
C PHE A 27 -2.54 -14.09 3.32
N GLU A 28 -1.42 -13.39 3.12
CA GLU A 28 -0.46 -13.61 2.04
C GLU A 28 0.52 -14.77 2.30
N LYS A 29 0.42 -15.44 3.47
CA LYS A 29 1.30 -16.53 3.92
C LYS A 29 2.77 -16.09 4.12
N ALA A 30 2.97 -14.84 4.49
CA ALA A 30 4.26 -14.18 4.65
C ALA A 30 4.44 -13.50 6.02
N GLU A 31 3.71 -13.93 7.07
CA GLU A 31 3.80 -13.33 8.42
C GLU A 31 5.25 -13.23 8.95
N HIS A 32 6.08 -14.24 8.67
CA HIS A 32 7.49 -14.28 9.07
C HIS A 32 8.36 -13.19 8.44
N GLU A 33 7.90 -12.54 7.37
CA GLU A 33 8.58 -11.41 6.73
C GLU A 33 8.23 -10.07 7.42
N VAL A 34 7.28 -10.05 8.36
CA VAL A 34 6.93 -8.85 9.14
C VAL A 34 7.95 -8.65 10.25
N LEU A 35 9.09 -8.05 9.89
CA LEU A 35 10.20 -7.75 10.80
C LEU A 35 10.13 -6.34 11.41
N THR A 36 9.13 -5.55 11.02
CA THR A 36 8.95 -4.17 11.49
C THR A 36 8.32 -4.11 12.89
N SER A 37 8.26 -2.91 13.47
CA SER A 37 7.66 -2.65 14.78
C SER A 37 6.86 -1.35 14.75
N GLU A 38 6.02 -1.15 15.76
CA GLU A 38 5.24 0.09 15.92
C GLU A 38 6.16 1.32 15.95
N ALA A 39 7.26 1.24 16.70
CA ALA A 39 8.26 2.30 16.78
C ALA A 39 8.94 2.57 15.43
N LEU A 40 9.25 1.53 14.65
CA LEU A 40 9.82 1.68 13.31
C LEU A 40 8.80 2.29 12.33
N ILE A 41 7.53 1.90 12.39
CA ILE A 41 6.46 2.52 11.59
C ILE A 41 6.34 4.00 11.95
N GLN A 42 6.32 4.33 13.25
CA GLN A 42 6.26 5.70 13.71
C GLN A 42 7.45 6.53 13.18
N GLN A 43 8.65 5.96 13.28
CA GLN A 43 9.89 6.61 12.85
C GLN A 43 9.99 6.77 11.34
N THR A 44 9.52 5.81 10.54
CA THR A 44 9.78 5.78 9.08
C THR A 44 8.64 6.35 8.24
N LEU A 45 7.39 6.13 8.66
CA LEU A 45 6.20 6.52 7.90
C LEU A 45 5.71 7.94 8.26
N PHE A 46 6.14 8.49 9.40
CA PHE A 46 5.66 9.78 9.90
C PHE A 46 6.76 10.79 10.24
N ASN A 47 8.01 10.54 9.81
CA ASN A 47 9.05 11.58 9.91
C ASN A 47 8.86 12.66 8.81
N SER A 48 9.57 13.79 8.98
CA SER A 48 9.52 14.93 8.06
C SER A 48 9.94 14.62 6.62
N ASP A 49 10.78 13.59 6.44
CA ASP A 49 11.35 13.18 5.15
C ASP A 49 10.69 11.93 4.58
N ALA A 50 9.58 11.46 5.18
CA ALA A 50 8.93 10.20 4.82
C ALA A 50 8.62 10.14 3.32
N LYS A 51 9.01 9.03 2.70
CA LYS A 51 8.81 8.79 1.25
C LYS A 51 7.57 7.96 0.95
N ALA A 52 6.95 7.41 1.98
CA ALA A 52 5.69 6.70 1.92
C ALA A 52 4.66 7.40 2.80
N HIS A 53 3.39 7.12 2.52
CA HIS A 53 2.24 7.72 3.17
C HIS A 53 1.18 6.65 3.41
N ALA A 54 0.32 6.86 4.42
CA ALA A 54 -0.78 5.95 4.71
C ALA A 54 -2.14 6.66 4.78
N LEU A 55 -3.18 5.91 4.46
CA LEU A 55 -4.58 6.28 4.64
C LEU A 55 -5.25 5.25 5.57
N ILE A 56 -6.14 5.72 6.43
CA ILE A 56 -7.03 4.88 7.23
C ILE A 56 -8.45 5.01 6.68
N CYS A 57 -9.12 3.86 6.50
CA CYS A 57 -10.55 3.79 6.27
C CYS A 57 -11.26 3.43 7.57
N GLU A 58 -12.20 4.26 7.97
CA GLU A 58 -12.99 4.08 9.17
C GLU A 58 -14.46 3.80 8.83
N GLN A 59 -15.11 3.03 9.70
CA GLN A 59 -16.55 2.85 9.73
C GLN A 59 -17.04 3.15 11.15
N ALA A 60 -17.95 4.12 11.29
CA ALA A 60 -18.40 4.61 12.60
C ALA A 60 -17.24 4.98 13.55
N GLY A 61 -16.20 5.61 13.01
CA GLY A 61 -15.00 6.03 13.76
C GLY A 61 -14.03 4.91 14.13
N GLN A 62 -14.28 3.66 13.70
CA GLN A 62 -13.36 2.54 13.93
C GLN A 62 -12.55 2.23 12.68
N PRO A 63 -11.20 2.13 12.77
CA PRO A 63 -10.37 1.69 11.66
C PRO A 63 -10.76 0.28 11.19
N ILE A 64 -11.07 0.14 9.92
CA ILE A 64 -11.47 -1.15 9.30
C ILE A 64 -10.58 -1.52 8.10
N GLY A 65 -9.65 -0.66 7.72
CA GLY A 65 -8.70 -0.92 6.66
C GLY A 65 -7.74 0.23 6.46
N PHE A 66 -6.71 -0.01 5.66
CA PHE A 66 -5.67 0.97 5.37
C PHE A 66 -5.11 0.79 3.96
N ALA A 67 -4.36 1.80 3.53
CA ALA A 67 -3.52 1.72 2.36
C ALA A 67 -2.17 2.40 2.63
N VAL A 68 -1.07 1.81 2.16
CA VAL A 68 0.27 2.43 2.16
C VAL A 68 0.68 2.68 0.72
N TYR A 69 1.15 3.88 0.42
CA TYR A 69 1.53 4.27 -0.94
C TYR A 69 2.73 5.21 -0.95
N PHE A 70 3.38 5.29 -2.11
CA PHE A 70 4.48 6.22 -2.39
C PHE A 70 4.42 6.67 -3.86
N TYR A 71 5.36 7.51 -4.27
CA TYR A 71 5.44 7.98 -5.66
C TYR A 71 6.58 7.31 -6.41
N ASN A 72 6.28 6.77 -7.59
CA ASN A 72 7.26 6.31 -8.56
C ASN A 72 7.37 7.31 -9.73
N TYR A 73 8.22 7.04 -10.72
CA TYR A 73 8.39 7.94 -11.86
C TYR A 73 8.36 7.18 -13.19
N SER A 74 7.59 7.68 -14.15
CA SER A 74 7.58 7.16 -15.51
C SER A 74 8.47 8.02 -16.40
N THR A 75 9.60 7.47 -16.81
CA THR A 75 10.52 8.12 -17.77
C THR A 75 9.90 8.31 -19.15
N TRP A 76 8.91 7.48 -19.52
CA TRP A 76 8.20 7.61 -20.80
C TRP A 76 7.13 8.69 -20.78
N LEU A 77 6.51 8.96 -19.62
CA LEU A 77 5.49 10.01 -19.49
C LEU A 77 6.06 11.33 -18.99
N GLY A 78 7.27 11.33 -18.42
CA GLY A 78 7.83 12.51 -17.74
C GLY A 78 6.99 12.94 -16.54
N LYS A 79 6.35 11.99 -15.85
CA LYS A 79 5.44 12.24 -14.72
C LYS A 79 5.71 11.27 -13.58
N TYR A 80 5.48 11.73 -12.36
CA TYR A 80 5.30 10.84 -11.23
C TYR A 80 4.11 9.90 -11.45
N GLY A 81 4.12 8.77 -10.78
CA GLY A 81 2.97 7.88 -10.60
C GLY A 81 2.76 7.61 -9.12
N LEU A 82 1.57 7.14 -8.76
CA LEU A 82 1.28 6.65 -7.42
C LEU A 82 1.45 5.13 -7.42
N TYR A 83 2.26 4.61 -6.51
CA TYR A 83 2.40 3.18 -6.28
C TYR A 83 1.76 2.81 -4.94
N LEU A 84 0.80 1.90 -4.96
CA LEU A 84 0.17 1.34 -3.77
C LEU A 84 0.93 0.06 -3.39
N GLU A 85 1.55 0.11 -2.21
CA GLU A 85 2.29 -1.00 -1.61
C GLU A 85 1.30 -1.99 -0.99
N ASP A 86 0.56 -1.53 0.02
CA ASP A 86 -0.37 -2.37 0.79
C ASP A 86 -1.79 -1.85 0.70
N LEU A 87 -2.74 -2.78 0.59
CA LEU A 87 -4.16 -2.53 0.77
C LEU A 87 -4.78 -3.65 1.57
N TYR A 88 -5.42 -3.30 2.67
CA TYR A 88 -6.11 -4.27 3.50
C TYR A 88 -7.42 -3.72 4.04
N ILE A 89 -8.42 -4.61 4.06
CA ILE A 89 -9.70 -4.42 4.75
C ILE A 89 -9.90 -5.63 5.66
N THR A 90 -10.24 -5.37 6.92
CA THR A 90 -10.51 -6.41 7.91
C THR A 90 -11.60 -7.38 7.41
N PRO A 91 -11.50 -8.71 7.68
CA PRO A 91 -12.45 -9.69 7.18
C PRO A 91 -13.93 -9.34 7.42
N PRO A 92 -14.33 -8.82 8.60
CA PRO A 92 -15.73 -8.43 8.86
C PRO A 92 -16.21 -7.26 7.99
N ALA A 93 -15.31 -6.37 7.58
CA ALA A 93 -15.63 -5.20 6.78
C ALA A 93 -15.47 -5.41 5.27
N ARG A 94 -15.08 -6.61 4.81
CA ARG A 94 -14.98 -6.91 3.38
C ARG A 94 -16.34 -6.82 2.70
N ARG A 95 -16.37 -6.39 1.44
CA ARG A 95 -17.59 -6.14 0.63
C ARG A 95 -18.48 -4.99 1.14
N SER A 96 -18.03 -4.21 2.13
CA SER A 96 -18.70 -2.98 2.60
C SER A 96 -18.56 -1.78 1.64
N GLY A 97 -17.63 -1.86 0.68
CA GLY A 97 -17.22 -0.73 -0.16
C GLY A 97 -15.95 -0.02 0.31
N ALA A 98 -15.38 -0.36 1.47
CA ALA A 98 -14.16 0.26 2.02
C ALA A 98 -12.96 0.22 1.07
N GLY A 99 -12.69 -0.92 0.41
CA GLY A 99 -11.61 -1.02 -0.58
C GLY A 99 -11.79 -0.06 -1.77
N LYS A 100 -13.04 0.09 -2.25
CA LYS A 100 -13.36 1.06 -3.31
C LYS A 100 -13.22 2.51 -2.81
N ALA A 101 -13.53 2.78 -1.55
CA ALA A 101 -13.35 4.09 -0.94
C ALA A 101 -11.86 4.48 -0.85
N LEU A 102 -10.98 3.55 -0.43
CA LEU A 102 -9.53 3.75 -0.42
C LEU A 102 -8.99 3.99 -1.84
N PHE A 103 -9.35 3.16 -2.82
CA PHE A 103 -8.96 3.38 -4.22
C PHE A 103 -9.41 4.74 -4.76
N LYS A 104 -10.63 5.17 -4.43
CA LYS A 104 -11.14 6.49 -4.83
C LYS A 104 -10.34 7.62 -4.18
N ALA A 105 -9.94 7.48 -2.92
CA ALA A 105 -9.09 8.45 -2.24
C ALA A 105 -7.70 8.53 -2.88
N LEU A 106 -7.05 7.39 -3.14
CA LEU A 106 -5.76 7.32 -3.82
C LEU A 106 -5.82 7.89 -5.24
N ALA A 107 -6.88 7.61 -6.00
CA ALA A 107 -7.07 8.18 -7.33
C ALA A 107 -7.22 9.72 -7.30
N LYS A 108 -7.89 10.28 -6.27
CA LYS A 108 -7.93 11.73 -6.07
C LYS A 108 -6.55 12.31 -5.75
N ILE A 109 -5.77 11.64 -4.90
CA ILE A 109 -4.40 12.05 -4.58
C ILE A 109 -3.52 12.03 -5.84
N ALA A 110 -3.56 10.93 -6.60
CA ALA A 110 -2.83 10.81 -7.86
C ALA A 110 -3.22 11.93 -8.85
N THR A 111 -4.52 12.21 -8.99
CA THR A 111 -5.01 13.29 -9.87
C THR A 111 -4.53 14.66 -9.40
N ALA A 112 -4.64 14.97 -8.11
CA ALA A 112 -4.20 16.24 -7.54
C ALA A 112 -2.69 16.47 -7.69
N ASN A 113 -1.90 15.40 -7.68
CA ASN A 113 -0.44 15.44 -7.87
C ASN A 113 0.00 15.22 -9.33
N ASN A 114 -0.92 15.35 -10.31
CA ASN A 114 -0.64 15.18 -11.74
C ASN A 114 0.10 13.86 -12.07
N CYS A 115 -0.23 12.79 -11.36
CA CYS A 115 0.36 11.48 -11.60
C CYS A 115 -0.11 10.92 -12.94
N GLY A 116 0.83 10.35 -13.72
CA GLY A 116 0.53 9.72 -14.99
C GLY A 116 0.03 8.28 -14.88
N ARG A 117 0.27 7.62 -13.73
CA ARG A 117 -0.10 6.22 -13.47
C ARG A 117 -0.49 6.01 -12.01
N PHE A 118 -1.29 4.98 -11.77
CA PHE A 118 -1.57 4.41 -10.47
C PHE A 118 -1.36 2.89 -10.58
N GLU A 119 -0.33 2.35 -9.91
CA GLU A 119 0.12 0.96 -10.04
C GLU A 119 0.22 0.27 -8.67
N TRP A 120 0.14 -1.07 -8.67
CA TRP A 120 0.31 -1.94 -7.50
C TRP A 120 0.63 -3.36 -7.97
N SER A 121 1.01 -4.23 -7.04
CA SER A 121 1.18 -5.66 -7.29
C SER A 121 0.04 -6.47 -6.68
N VAL A 122 -0.16 -7.69 -7.16
CA VAL A 122 -1.11 -8.65 -6.59
C VAL A 122 -0.53 -10.05 -6.74
N LEU A 123 -0.69 -10.88 -5.71
CA LEU A 123 -0.34 -12.29 -5.80
C LEU A 123 -1.21 -12.99 -6.85
N ASP A 124 -0.60 -13.78 -7.72
CA ASP A 124 -1.24 -14.41 -8.88
C ASP A 124 -2.43 -15.32 -8.50
N TRP A 125 -2.37 -15.94 -7.33
CA TRP A 125 -3.42 -16.78 -6.77
C TRP A 125 -4.58 -15.99 -6.15
N ASN A 126 -4.42 -14.68 -5.90
CA ASN A 126 -5.43 -13.84 -5.25
C ASN A 126 -6.52 -13.40 -6.24
N THR A 127 -7.24 -14.39 -6.77
CA THR A 127 -8.35 -14.21 -7.73
C THR A 127 -9.41 -13.20 -7.26
N PRO A 128 -9.82 -13.16 -5.97
CA PRO A 128 -10.76 -12.14 -5.50
C PRO A 128 -10.25 -10.70 -5.69
N ALA A 129 -8.98 -10.44 -5.36
CA ALA A 129 -8.37 -9.13 -5.56
C ALA A 129 -8.22 -8.79 -7.05
N ILE A 130 -7.77 -9.74 -7.87
CA ILE A 130 -7.64 -9.57 -9.32
C ILE A 130 -8.97 -9.16 -9.95
N LYS A 131 -10.07 -9.85 -9.62
CA LYS A 131 -11.41 -9.50 -10.12
C LYS A 131 -11.87 -8.12 -9.66
N PHE A 132 -11.57 -7.75 -8.42
CA PHE A 132 -11.86 -6.41 -7.91
C PHE A 132 -11.10 -5.33 -8.69
N TYR A 133 -9.81 -5.53 -8.96
CA TYR A 133 -8.99 -4.59 -9.73
C TYR A 133 -9.46 -4.45 -11.19
N GLN A 134 -9.81 -5.55 -11.84
CA GLN A 134 -10.37 -5.53 -13.19
C GLN A 134 -11.71 -4.78 -13.24
N ALA A 135 -12.56 -4.94 -12.21
CA ALA A 135 -13.82 -4.21 -12.11
C ALA A 135 -13.63 -2.68 -11.89
N LEU A 136 -12.45 -2.25 -11.44
CA LEU A 136 -12.05 -0.83 -11.39
C LEU A 136 -11.49 -0.32 -12.72
N GLY A 137 -11.32 -1.18 -13.72
CA GLY A 137 -10.73 -0.85 -15.02
C GLY A 137 -9.20 -1.02 -15.09
N ALA A 138 -8.58 -1.66 -14.08
CA ALA A 138 -7.15 -1.94 -14.11
C ALA A 138 -6.80 -3.09 -15.05
N SER A 139 -5.64 -2.99 -15.71
CA SER A 139 -5.07 -4.03 -16.57
C SER A 139 -3.74 -4.53 -16.01
N ALA A 140 -3.48 -5.84 -16.09
CA ALA A 140 -2.22 -6.43 -15.65
C ALA A 140 -1.07 -6.10 -16.63
N LYS A 141 0.15 -5.90 -16.10
CA LYS A 141 1.39 -5.72 -16.86
C LYS A 141 2.13 -7.06 -16.98
N THR A 142 1.65 -7.96 -17.82
CA THR A 142 2.15 -9.34 -17.88
C THR A 142 3.54 -9.50 -18.52
N GLU A 143 4.04 -8.48 -19.21
CA GLU A 143 5.36 -8.51 -19.85
C GLU A 143 6.53 -8.18 -18.90
N TRP A 144 6.23 -7.70 -17.68
CA TRP A 144 7.23 -7.23 -16.73
C TRP A 144 7.39 -8.23 -15.59
N VAL A 145 8.60 -8.76 -15.41
CA VAL A 145 8.95 -9.64 -14.30
C VAL A 145 9.61 -8.83 -13.19
N GLY A 146 9.10 -8.94 -11.97
CA GLY A 146 9.70 -8.30 -10.79
C GLY A 146 11.00 -9.00 -10.39
N TYR A 147 12.09 -8.25 -10.32
CA TYR A 147 13.37 -8.69 -9.76
C TYR A 147 13.64 -7.93 -8.46
N ARG A 148 14.28 -8.59 -7.49
CA ARG A 148 14.57 -8.02 -6.18
C ARG A 148 15.98 -8.42 -5.72
N LEU A 149 16.71 -7.45 -5.17
CA LEU A 149 17.85 -7.68 -4.29
C LEU A 149 17.40 -7.35 -2.86
N THR A 150 17.65 -8.24 -1.91
CA THR A 150 17.43 -7.99 -0.48
C THR A 150 18.58 -7.18 0.11
N GLU A 151 18.42 -6.66 1.33
CA GLU A 151 19.43 -5.83 1.99
C GLU A 151 20.85 -6.45 1.95
N PRO A 152 21.09 -7.73 2.30
CA PRO A 152 22.43 -8.33 2.20
C PRO A 152 22.98 -8.34 0.77
N GLN A 153 22.13 -8.54 -0.24
CA GLN A 153 22.54 -8.57 -1.64
C GLN A 153 22.86 -7.16 -2.16
N ILE A 154 22.13 -6.14 -1.69
CA ILE A 154 22.42 -4.73 -1.99
C ILE A 154 23.77 -4.34 -1.38
N GLN A 155 24.01 -4.69 -0.11
CA GLN A 155 25.28 -4.41 0.59
C GLN A 155 26.46 -5.10 -0.11
N ALA A 156 26.30 -6.37 -0.48
CA ALA A 156 27.34 -7.11 -1.22
C ALA A 156 27.63 -6.47 -2.59
N LEU A 157 26.61 -6.01 -3.31
CA LEU A 157 26.77 -5.35 -4.61
C LEU A 157 27.44 -3.98 -4.50
N ALA A 158 27.15 -3.22 -3.44
CA ALA A 158 27.78 -1.93 -3.18
C ALA A 158 29.29 -2.04 -2.89
N GLY A 159 29.73 -3.22 -2.44
CA GLY A 159 31.09 -3.46 -1.94
C GLY A 159 31.27 -2.91 -0.54
N THR A 160 32.00 -3.63 0.32
CA THR A 160 32.69 -2.97 1.44
C THR A 160 33.65 -1.96 0.80
N PRO A 161 33.70 -0.69 1.23
CA PRO A 161 34.75 0.21 0.75
C PRO A 161 36.11 -0.44 1.04
N ASP A 162 36.96 -0.55 0.04
CA ASP A 162 38.40 -0.76 0.24
C ASP A 162 39.00 0.42 1.02
#